data_AF-A0A173V5W3-F1
#
_entry.id   AF-A0A173V5W3-F1
#
_cell.length_a   1.000
_cell.length_b   1.000
_cell.length_c   1.000
_cell.angle_alpha   90.00
_cell.angle_beta   90.00
_cell.angle_gamma   90.00
#
_symmetry.space_group_name_H-M   'P 1'
#
loop_
_entity.id
_entity.type
_entity.pdbx_description
1 polymer ?
#
loop_
_entity_poly.entity_id
_entity_poly.type
_entity_poly.pdbx_seq_one_letter_code
_entity_poly.pdbx_strand_id
1 'polypeptide(L)'
;MENYFWNTEILSDKKKLYILVIYDIVDNRRRVAFAKKMNGYGFRVQKSAFEAMITENLYRKLLAEIPHLIDNTSDTVRVYKIRGMGEVNLFGLSHRIEDEEVIIL
;
A
#
# COMPACT_ATOMS: atom_id res chain seq x y z
N MET A 1 15.68 3.00 -16.59
CA MET A 1 15.74 2.69 -15.15
C MET A 1 15.17 3.91 -14.46
N GLU A 2 14.12 3.74 -13.68
CA GLU A 2 13.44 4.85 -13.02
C GLU A 2 13.44 4.62 -11.54
N ASN A 3 14.02 5.60 -10.85
CA ASN A 3 14.16 5.63 -9.42
C ASN A 3 13.24 6.73 -8.91
N TYR A 4 12.39 6.42 -7.95
CA TYR A 4 11.67 7.43 -7.19
C TYR A 4 12.24 7.44 -5.76
N PHE A 5 12.38 8.64 -5.21
CA PHE A 5 12.81 8.84 -3.83
C PHE A 5 11.64 9.43 -3.07
N TRP A 6 11.27 8.81 -1.94
CA TRP A 6 10.29 9.38 -1.04
C TRP A 6 10.97 9.82 0.25
N ASN A 7 10.71 11.06 0.67
CA ASN A 7 11.14 11.57 1.96
C ASN A 7 9.95 11.74 2.90
N THR A 8 9.83 10.84 3.87
CA THR A 8 8.76 10.90 4.89
C THR A 8 8.98 11.97 5.97
N GLU A 9 10.11 12.69 5.92
CA GLU A 9 10.46 13.78 6.84
C GLU A 9 10.08 15.16 6.32
N ILE A 10 9.60 15.30 5.07
CA ILE A 10 9.08 16.56 4.55
C ILE A 10 7.71 16.80 5.20
N LEU A 11 7.71 17.73 6.14
CA LEU A 11 6.56 18.17 6.92
C LEU A 11 5.54 18.89 6.03
N SER A 12 4.57 18.17 5.49
CA SER A 12 3.27 18.78 5.15
C SER A 12 2.39 18.78 6.40
N ASP A 13 1.43 19.71 6.48
CA ASP A 13 0.50 19.90 7.60
C ASP A 13 -0.29 18.65 8.02
N LYS A 14 -0.21 17.56 7.24
CA LYS A 14 -0.67 16.21 7.62
C LYS A 14 0.48 15.23 7.46
N LYS A 15 1.01 14.71 8.57
CA LYS A 15 1.97 13.58 8.58
C LYS A 15 1.39 12.39 7.79
N LYS A 16 1.79 12.26 6.52
CA LYS A 16 1.54 11.09 5.69
C LYS A 16 2.61 10.05 5.97
N LEU A 17 2.23 8.79 5.87
CA LEU A 17 3.05 7.61 6.06
C LEU A 17 3.17 6.91 4.72
N TYR A 18 4.38 6.49 4.39
CA TYR A 18 4.59 5.57 3.30
C TYR A 18 4.51 4.13 3.82
N ILE A 19 3.65 3.33 3.20
CA ILE A 19 3.47 1.92 3.55
C ILE A 19 3.60 1.01 2.34
N LEU A 20 4.11 -0.19 2.58
CA LEU A 20 4.11 -1.31 1.64
C LEU A 20 3.26 -2.44 2.22
N VAL A 21 2.26 -2.89 1.47
CA VAL A 21 1.40 -4.02 1.80
C VAL A 21 1.70 -5.14 0.81
N ILE A 22 2.20 -6.27 1.30
CA ILE A 22 2.37 -7.50 0.51
C ILE A 22 1.41 -8.57 1.03
N TYR A 23 0.84 -9.34 0.12
CA TYR A 23 -0.14 -10.36 0.48
C TYR A 23 0.02 -11.65 -0.31
N ASP A 24 -0.26 -12.75 0.36
CA ASP A 24 -0.44 -14.06 -0.24
C ASP A 24 -1.80 -14.58 0.24
N ILE A 25 -2.80 -14.50 -0.64
CA ILE A 25 -4.18 -14.90 -0.36
C ILE A 25 -4.50 -16.06 -1.28
N VAL A 26 -4.90 -17.20 -0.73
CA VAL A 26 -5.03 -18.45 -1.50
C VAL A 26 -6.27 -18.42 -2.39
N ASP A 27 -7.41 -18.01 -1.84
CA ASP A 27 -8.69 -17.97 -2.56
C ASP A 27 -8.75 -16.82 -3.57
N ASN A 28 -9.12 -17.12 -4.81
CA ASN A 28 -9.17 -16.13 -5.89
C ASN A 28 -10.24 -15.05 -5.65
N ARG A 29 -11.42 -15.41 -5.12
CA ARG A 29 -12.50 -14.44 -4.90
C ARG A 29 -12.10 -13.46 -3.80
N ARG A 30 -11.55 -13.97 -2.71
CA ARG A 30 -11.01 -13.17 -1.59
C ARG A 30 -9.86 -12.28 -2.04
N ARG A 31 -8.93 -12.81 -2.86
CA ARG A 31 -7.83 -12.02 -3.42
C ARG A 31 -8.32 -10.83 -4.26
N VAL A 32 -9.35 -11.05 -5.09
CA VAL A 32 -9.97 -9.96 -5.89
C VAL A 32 -10.66 -8.95 -4.97
N ALA A 33 -11.41 -9.40 -3.96
CA ALA A 33 -12.06 -8.53 -3.00
C ALA A 33 -11.05 -7.69 -2.19
N PHE A 34 -9.96 -8.32 -1.73
CA PHE A 34 -8.87 -7.68 -1.02
C PHE A 34 -8.21 -6.60 -1.88
N ALA A 35 -7.82 -6.94 -3.12
CA ALA A 35 -7.22 -5.98 -4.04
C ALA A 35 -8.16 -4.79 -4.32
N LYS A 36 -9.47 -5.03 -4.50
CA LYS A 36 -10.46 -3.97 -4.69
C LYS A 36 -10.56 -3.05 -3.46
N LYS A 37 -10.45 -3.60 -2.24
CA LYS A 37 -10.41 -2.79 -1.01
C LYS A 37 -9.12 -1.98 -0.89
N MET A 38 -7.98 -2.56 -1.24
CA MET A 38 -6.68 -1.88 -1.16
C MET A 38 -6.55 -0.69 -2.12
N ASN A 39 -7.25 -0.70 -3.25
CA ASN A 39 -7.32 0.46 -4.16
C ASN A 39 -7.84 1.75 -3.47
N GLY A 40 -8.60 1.63 -2.37
CA GLY A 40 -9.04 2.80 -1.59
C GLY A 40 -7.98 3.39 -0.66
N TYR A 41 -6.84 2.71 -0.50
CA TYR A 41 -5.73 3.13 0.35
C TYR A 41 -4.52 3.58 -0.47
N GLY A 42 -4.23 2.90 -1.58
CA GLY A 42 -3.09 3.22 -2.42
C GLY A 42 -3.09 2.46 -3.74
N PHE A 43 -1.90 2.33 -4.33
CA PHE A 43 -1.73 1.85 -5.69
C PHE A 43 -1.17 0.44 -5.74
N ARG A 44 -1.70 -0.37 -6.65
CA ARG A 44 -1.20 -1.73 -6.88
C ARG A 44 0.08 -1.67 -7.71
N VAL A 45 1.21 -1.98 -7.09
CA VAL A 45 2.54 -1.93 -7.73
C VAL A 45 3.01 -3.29 -8.26
N GLN A 46 2.48 -4.39 -7.73
CA GLN A 46 2.70 -5.74 -8.25
C GLN A 46 1.43 -6.58 -8.11
N LYS A 47 1.43 -7.78 -8.70
CA LYS A 47 0.30 -8.72 -8.59
C LYS A 47 -0.12 -8.96 -7.13
N SER A 48 0.82 -8.92 -6.19
CA SER A 48 0.59 -9.21 -4.78
C SER A 48 1.10 -8.11 -3.83
N ALA A 49 1.25 -6.87 -4.34
CA ALA A 49 1.75 -5.76 -3.54
C ALA A 49 1.02 -4.44 -3.83
N PHE A 50 0.82 -3.65 -2.78
CA PHE A 50 0.31 -2.28 -2.81
C PHE A 50 1.27 -1.36 -2.07
N GLU A 51 1.40 -0.14 -2.57
CA GLU A 51 2.10 0.93 -1.89
C GLU A 51 1.14 2.10 -1.69
N ALA A 52 1.28 2.82 -0.58
CA ALA A 52 0.37 3.89 -0.24
C ALA A 52 1.04 5.01 0.56
N MET A 53 0.64 6.25 0.28
CA MET A 53 1.01 7.45 1.04
C MET A 53 -0.22 7.96 1.80
N ILE A 54 -0.43 7.48 3.03
CA ILE A 54 -1.69 7.66 3.78
C ILE A 54 -1.50 8.32 5.13
N THR A 55 -2.54 8.94 5.67
CA THR A 55 -2.49 9.50 7.03
C THR A 55 -2.42 8.40 8.11
N GLU A 56 -1.96 8.74 9.31
CA GLU A 56 -1.93 7.80 10.44
C GLU A 56 -3.34 7.25 10.78
N ASN A 57 -4.41 8.04 10.59
CA ASN A 57 -5.79 7.56 10.77
C ASN A 57 -6.16 6.48 9.75
N LEU A 58 -5.85 6.70 8.48
CA LEU A 58 -6.10 5.70 7.43
C LEU A 58 -5.25 4.44 7.64
N TYR A 59 -4.02 4.59 8.12
CA TYR A 59 -3.16 3.46 8.47
C TYR A 59 -3.76 2.60 9.60
N ARG A 60 -4.24 3.23 10.67
CA ARG A 60 -4.92 2.50 11.75
C ARG A 60 -6.19 1.80 11.26
N LYS A 61 -6.97 2.46 10.40
CA LYS A 61 -8.17 1.88 9.79
C LYS A 61 -7.81 0.66 8.92
N LEU A 62 -6.78 0.76 8.10
CA LEU A 62 -6.27 -0.34 7.27
C LEU A 62 -5.90 -1.56 8.13
N LEU A 63 -5.13 -1.36 9.19
CA LEU A 63 -4.72 -2.46 10.09
C LEU A 63 -5.92 -3.14 10.76
N ALA A 64 -6.97 -2.39 11.08
CA ALA A 64 -8.19 -2.95 11.65
C ALA A 64 -9.03 -3.72 10.62
N GLU A 65 -9.04 -3.30 9.36
CA GLU A 65 -9.83 -3.94 8.30
C GLU A 65 -9.20 -5.24 7.77
N ILE A 66 -7.87 -5.31 7.63
CA ILE A 66 -7.18 -6.47 7.01
C ILE A 66 -7.61 -7.83 7.61
N PRO A 67 -7.67 -8.04 8.94
CA PRO A 67 -8.06 -9.32 9.53
C PRO A 67 -9.49 -9.78 9.16
N HIS A 68 -10.36 -8.86 8.74
CA HIS A 68 -11.73 -9.14 8.29
C HIS A 68 -11.82 -9.41 6.78
N LEU A 69 -10.75 -9.15 6.03
CA LEU A 69 -10.68 -9.34 4.58
C LEU A 69 -9.99 -10.64 4.18
N ILE A 70 -9.38 -11.33 5.15
CA ILE A 70 -8.57 -12.53 4.93
C ILE A 70 -9.08 -13.73 5.74
N ASP A 71 -8.68 -14.92 5.34
CA ASP A 71 -8.73 -16.11 6.18
C ASP A 71 -7.41 -16.26 6.94
N ASN A 72 -7.45 -16.00 8.25
CA ASN A 72 -6.26 -16.02 9.11
C ASN A 72 -5.60 -17.41 9.26
N THR A 73 -6.19 -18.47 8.68
CA THR A 73 -5.62 -19.83 8.68
C THR A 73 -4.85 -20.17 7.41
N SER A 74 -5.14 -19.49 6.30
CA SER A 74 -4.60 -19.83 4.97
C SER A 74 -3.95 -18.66 4.25
N ASP A 75 -4.26 -17.42 4.61
CA ASP A 75 -3.73 -16.22 3.98
C ASP A 75 -2.66 -15.56 4.84
N THR A 76 -1.77 -14.81 4.20
CA THR A 76 -0.82 -13.94 4.89
C THR A 76 -0.82 -12.54 4.30
N VAL A 77 -0.78 -11.52 5.17
CA VAL A 77 -0.62 -10.12 4.78
C VAL A 77 0.43 -9.50 5.68
N ARG A 78 1.38 -8.77 5.09
CA ARG A 78 2.40 -8.02 5.82
C ARG A 78 2.30 -6.55 5.43
N VAL A 79 2.31 -5.69 6.44
CA VAL A 79 2.26 -4.23 6.27
C VAL A 79 3.51 -3.62 6.87
N TYR A 80 4.32 -3.00 6.03
CA TYR A 80 5.53 -2.30 6.44
C TYR A 80 5.25 -0.79 6.48
N LYS A 81 5.51 -0.17 7.64
CA LYS A 81 5.54 1.29 7.79
C LYS A 81 6.98 1.75 7.56
N ILE A 82 7.22 2.40 6.43
CA ILE A 82 8.56 2.86 6.04
C ILE A 82 8.75 4.28 6.59
N ARG A 83 9.86 4.52 7.28
CA ARG A 83 10.21 5.80 7.90
C ARG A 83 11.56 6.28 7.36
N GLY A 84 11.74 7.59 7.33
CA GLY A 84 12.94 8.23 6.79
C GLY A 84 12.93 8.32 5.27
N MET A 85 14.12 8.25 4.68
CA MET A 85 14.35 8.26 3.24
C MET A 85 14.32 6.82 2.72
N GLY A 86 13.38 6.54 1.82
CA GLY A 86 13.25 5.24 1.15
C GLY A 86 13.73 5.33 -0.29
N GLU A 87 14.58 4.39 -0.69
CA GLU A 87 14.95 4.19 -2.09
C GLU A 87 14.20 2.97 -2.62
N VAL A 88 13.51 3.12 -3.75
CA VAL A 88 12.94 1.99 -4.48
C VAL A 88 13.58 1.90 -5.84
N ASN A 89 14.20 0.75 -6.08
CA ASN A 89 14.79 0.40 -7.37
C ASN A 89 13.81 -0.48 -8.13
N LEU A 90 13.26 0.03 -9.23
CA LEU A 90 12.37 -0.73 -10.10
C LEU A 90 13.16 -1.39 -11.25
N PHE A 91 13.02 -2.71 -11.36
CA PHE A 91 13.51 -3.48 -12.50
C PHE A 91 12.33 -4.08 -13.28
N GLY A 92 12.24 -3.78 -14.58
CA GLY A 92 11.17 -4.26 -15.47
C GLY A 92 9.98 -3.31 -15.59
N LEU A 93 8.83 -3.84 -16.01
CA LEU A 93 7.59 -3.07 -16.24
C LEU A 93 6.75 -3.01 -14.95
N SER A 94 6.43 -1.81 -14.49
CA SER A 94 5.44 -1.58 -13.44
C SER A 94 4.66 -0.28 -13.67
N HIS A 95 3.48 -0.18 -13.08
CA HIS A 95 2.71 1.06 -13.06
C HIS A 95 3.40 2.05 -12.11
N ARG A 96 3.66 3.27 -12.58
CA ARG A 96 4.20 4.32 -11.73
C ARG A 96 3.18 4.74 -10.69
N ILE A 97 3.65 5.01 -9.48
CA ILE A 97 2.92 5.84 -8.54
C ILE A 97 3.25 7.27 -8.92
N GLU A 98 2.36 7.90 -9.69
CA GLU A 98 2.37 9.35 -9.79
C GLU A 98 1.68 9.89 -8.54
N ASP A 99 2.22 10.96 -7.96
CA ASP A 99 1.62 11.67 -6.80
C ASP A 99 0.37 12.45 -7.28
N GLU A 100 -0.58 11.74 -7.89
CA GLU A 100 -1.89 12.27 -8.21
C GLU A 100 -2.68 12.26 -6.90
N GLU A 101 -3.04 13.46 -6.43
CA GLU A 101 -4.00 13.63 -5.35
C GLU A 101 -5.23 12.75 -5.62
N VAL A 102 -5.39 11.68 -4.84
CA VAL A 102 -6.55 10.81 -4.91
C VAL A 102 -7.77 11.64 -4.47
N ILE A 103 -8.46 12.25 -5.43
CA ILE A 103 -9.77 12.87 -5.22
C ILE A 103 -10.79 11.73 -5.14
N ILE A 104 -11.24 11.44 -3.92
CA ILE A 104 -12.40 10.57 -3.70
C ILE A 104 -13.64 11.46 -3.90
N LEU A 105 -14.39 11.22 -4.99
CA LEU A 105 -15.72 11.80 -5.23
C LEU A 105 -16.79 11.11 -4.37
#